data_AF-A0A392NHS8-F1
#
_entry.id   AF-A0A392NHS8-F1
#
_cell.length_a   1.000
_cell.length_b   1.000
_cell.length_c   1.000
_cell.angle_alpha   90.00
_cell.angle_beta   90.00
_cell.angle_gamma   90.00
#
_symmetry.space_group_name_H-M   'P 1'
#
loop_
_entity.id
_entity.type
_entity.pdbx_description
1 polymer ?
#
loop_
_entity_poly.entity_id
_entity_poly.type
_entity_poly.pdbx_seq_one_letter_code
_entity_poly.pdbx_strand_id
1 'polypeptide(L)' 'MQAIFRIGKGEPPPIPDTLSRDAKDFILQCLQVNPDNRPTAAQLLNHPFVQRPLFQSSSPYVHGRGG' A
#
# COMPACT_ATOMS: atom_id res chain seq x y z
N MET A 1 -18.74 -0.06 -18.80
CA MET A 1 -18.32 -0.22 -17.39
C MET A 1 -17.67 -1.58 -17.20
N GLN A 2 -16.35 -1.67 -16.95
CA GLN A 2 -15.68 -2.96 -16.66
C GLN A 2 -15.14 -3.05 -15.21
N ALA A 3 -14.91 -1.92 -14.55
CA ALA A 3 -14.33 -1.88 -13.21
C ALA A 3 -15.20 -2.60 -12.16
N ILE A 4 -16.52 -2.31 -12.12
CA ILE A 4 -17.43 -2.93 -11.15
C ILE A 4 -17.52 -4.46 -11.34
N PHE A 5 -17.54 -4.92 -12.59
CA PHE A 5 -17.59 -6.35 -12.91
C PHE A 5 -16.31 -7.08 -12.48
N ARG A 6 -15.14 -6.47 -12.72
CA ARG A 6 -13.85 -7.01 -12.30
C ARG A 6 -13.67 -7.02 -10.79
N ILE A 7 -14.17 -5.99 -10.10
CA ILE A 7 -14.20 -5.94 -8.63
C ILE A 7 -15.08 -7.06 -8.07
N GLY A 8 -16.28 -7.27 -8.63
CA GLY A 8 -17.17 -8.35 -8.22
C GLY A 8 -16.58 -9.75 -8.44
N LYS A 9 -15.70 -9.91 -9.44
CA LYS A 9 -14.92 -11.15 -9.66
C LYS A 9 -13.70 -11.30 -8.77
N GLY A 10 -13.32 -10.25 -8.02
CA GLY A 10 -12.07 -10.23 -7.29
C GLY A 10 -10.84 -10.23 -8.20
N GLU A 11 -10.94 -9.72 -9.43
CA GLU A 11 -9.78 -9.59 -10.32
C GLU A 11 -9.00 -8.31 -9.97
N PRO A 12 -7.77 -8.41 -9.41
CA PRO A 12 -6.97 -7.24 -9.11
C PRO A 12 -6.63 -6.48 -10.40
N PRO A 13 -6.52 -5.14 -10.34
CA PRO A 13 -6.14 -4.37 -11.51
C PRO A 13 -4.71 -4.70 -11.96
N PRO A 14 -4.44 -4.59 -13.28
CA PRO A 14 -3.08 -4.73 -13.77
C PRO A 14 -2.20 -3.66 -13.12
N ILE A 15 -1.12 -4.09 -12.47
CA ILE A 15 -0.16 -3.18 -11.84
C ILE A 15 0.85 -2.75 -12.90
N PRO A 16 1.08 -1.44 -13.10
CA PRO A 16 1.98 -0.96 -14.14
C PRO A 16 3.43 -1.33 -13.87
N ASP A 17 4.19 -1.59 -14.94
CA ASP A 17 5.56 -2.07 -14.82
C ASP A 17 6.57 -1.02 -14.36
N THR A 18 6.19 0.25 -14.43
CA THR A 18 6.97 1.42 -14.02
C THR A 18 7.18 1.50 -12.51
N LEU A 19 6.42 0.74 -11.72
CA LEU A 19 6.54 0.71 -10.27
C LEU A 19 7.72 -0.14 -9.81
N SER A 20 8.33 0.26 -8.69
CA SER A 20 9.35 -0.55 -8.03
C SER A 20 8.76 -1.86 -7.53
N ARG A 21 9.59 -2.90 -7.41
CA ARG A 21 9.17 -4.22 -6.90
C ARG A 21 8.41 -4.12 -5.57
N ASP A 22 8.94 -3.32 -4.65
CA ASP A 22 8.32 -3.11 -3.33
C ASP A 22 6.98 -2.36 -3.41
N ALA A 23 6.84 -1.40 -4.34
CA ALA A 23 5.57 -0.73 -4.55
C ALA A 23 4.51 -1.68 -5.14
N LYS A 24 4.91 -2.52 -6.11
CA LYS A 24 4.04 -3.54 -6.68
C LYS A 24 3.58 -4.52 -5.59
N ASP A 25 4.51 -5.02 -4.77
CA ASP A 25 4.21 -5.95 -3.69
C ASP A 25 3.25 -5.35 -2.65
N PHE A 26 3.52 -4.11 -2.21
CA PHE A 26 2.66 -3.40 -1.27
C PHE A 26 1.22 -3.25 -1.79
N ILE A 27 1.05 -2.91 -3.07
CA ILE A 27 -0.28 -2.78 -3.69
C ILE A 27 -0.99 -4.14 -3.72
N LEU A 28 -0.29 -5.23 -4.05
CA LEU A 28 -0.88 -6.57 -4.05
C LEU A 28 -1.35 -7.00 -2.65
N GLN A 29 -0.57 -6.69 -1.61
CA GLN A 29 -0.97 -6.93 -0.22
C GLN A 29 -2.23 -6.12 0.16
N CYS A 30 -2.31 -4.86 -0.29
CA CYS A 30 -3.49 -4.00 -0.04
C CYS A 30 -4.75 -4.48 -0.76
N LEU A 31 -4.60 -5.00 -1.99
CA LEU A 31 -5.68 -5.43 -2.88
C LEU A 31 -5.93 -6.94 -2.79
N GLN A 32 -5.59 -7.56 -1.66
CA GLN A 32 -5.80 -8.98 -1.48
C GLN A 32 -7.29 -9.33 -1.50
N VAL A 33 -7.66 -10.27 -2.37
CA VAL A 33 -9.06 -10.62 -2.67
C VAL A 33 -9.68 -11.40 -1.52
N ASN A 34 -8.90 -12.34 -0.97
CA ASN A 34 -9.31 -13.07 0.22
C ASN A 34 -9.11 -12.18 1.45
N PRO A 35 -10.16 -11.80 2.19
CA PRO A 35 -10.05 -10.98 3.38
C PRO A 35 -9.18 -11.61 4.47
N ASP A 36 -9.15 -12.95 4.59
CA ASP A 36 -8.35 -13.64 5.61
C ASP A 36 -6.84 -13.51 5.35
N ASN A 37 -6.45 -13.34 4.08
CA ASN A 37 -5.07 -13.13 3.68
C ASN A 37 -4.67 -11.65 3.67
N ARG A 38 -5.61 -10.74 3.97
CA ARG A 38 -5.37 -9.30 3.90
C ARG A 38 -4.65 -8.84 5.17
N PRO A 39 -3.40 -8.36 5.07
CA PRO A 39 -2.68 -7.88 6.23
C PRO A 39 -3.37 -6.66 6.84
N THR A 40 -3.21 -6.53 8.16
CA THR A 40 -3.74 -5.35 8.88
C THR A 40 -2.97 -4.10 8.48
N ALA A 41 -3.55 -2.93 8.70
CA ALA A 41 -2.86 -1.65 8.49
C ALA A 41 -1.53 -1.60 9.25
N ALA A 42 -1.49 -2.11 10.49
CA ALA A 42 -0.26 -2.19 11.29
C ALA A 42 0.83 -3.06 10.63
N GLN A 43 0.45 -4.19 10.01
CA GLN A 43 1.39 -5.03 9.28
C GLN A 43 1.86 -4.35 7.98
N LEU A 44 0.97 -3.71 7.25
CA LEU A 44 1.29 -2.96 6.03
C LEU A 44 2.25 -1.80 6.30
N LEU A 45 2.10 -1.10 7.42
CA LEU A 45 3.01 -0.01 7.81
C LEU A 45 4.44 -0.49 8.06
N ASN A 46 4.65 -1.77 8.37
CA ASN A 46 5.97 -2.38 8.52
C ASN A 46 6.57 -2.83 7.16
N HIS A 47 5.86 -2.67 6.04
CA HIS A 47 6.35 -3.08 4.73
C HIS A 47 7.52 -2.20 4.26
N PRO A 48 8.56 -2.76 3.58
CA PRO A 48 9.71 -2.02 3.09
C PRO A 48 9.37 -0.80 2.22
N PHE A 49 8.28 -0.85 1.46
CA PHE A 49 7.80 0.29 0.67
C PHE A 49 7.51 1.53 1.53
N VAL A 50 6.98 1.35 2.74
CA VAL A 50 6.59 2.43 3.67
C VAL A 50 7.73 2.77 4.62
N GLN A 51 8.48 1.77 5.07
CA GLN A 51 9.59 1.94 6.00
C GLN A 51 10.85 2.54 5.35
N ARG A 52 10.97 2.48 4.02
CA ARG A 52 12.07 3.15 3.32
C ARG A 52 11.95 4.64 3.55
N PRO A 53 12.95 5.28 4.18
CA PRO A 53 12.98 6.72 4.25
C PRO A 53 13.01 7.24 2.81
N LEU A 54 11.94 7.92 2.40
CA LEU A 54 12.03 8.82 1.26
C LEU A 54 13.19 9.75 1.60
N PHE A 55 14.21 9.82 0.73
CA PHE A 55 15.33 10.75 0.88
C PHE A 55 14.75 12.07 1.38
N GLN A 56 15.05 12.40 2.63
CA GLN A 56 14.25 13.30 3.44
C GLN A 56 14.06 14.62 2.70
N SER A 57 12.86 14.88 2.17
CA SER A 57 12.38 16.25 2.26
C SER A 57 12.06 16.41 3.74
N SER A 58 12.98 17.03 4.47
CA SER A 58 12.78 17.44 5.84
C SER A 58 11.46 18.21 5.92
N SER A 59 10.37 17.56 6.31
CA SER A 59 9.12 18.24 6.63
C SER A 59 9.24 18.71 8.08
N PRO A 60 9.35 20.04 8.33
CA PRO A 60 9.67 20.58 9.65
C PRO A 60 8.49 20.54 10.63
N TYR A 61 7.40 19.85 10.33
CA TYR A 61 6.23 19.80 11.21
C TYR A 61 6.40 18.73 12.30
N VAL A 62 7.23 19.08 13.28
CA VAL A 62 7.28 18.49 14.62
C VAL A 62 5.86 18.48 15.21
N HIS A 63 5.34 17.29 15.52
CA HIS A 63 4.18 17.14 16.39
C HIS A 63 4.58 17.58 17.80
N GLY A 64 4.00 18.69 18.24
CA GLY A 64 4.10 19.18 19.62
C GLY A 64 3.54 18.13 20.59
N ARG A 65 4.43 17.61 21.43
CA ARG A 65 4.09 16.76 22.57
C ARG A 65 3.54 17.66 23.68
N GLY A 66 2.21 17.79 23.77
CA GLY A 66 1.53 18.42 24.91
C GLY A 66 1.23 17.37 25.97
N GLY A 67 1.84 17.50 27.14
CA GLY A 67 1.44 16.81 28.38
C GLY A 67 0.36 17.58 29.13
#